data_AF-A0ABD3F6D5-F1
#
_entry.id   AF-A0ABD3F6D5-F1
#
_cell.length_a   1.000
_cell.length_b   1.000
_cell.length_c   1.000
_cell.angle_alpha   90.00
_cell.angle_beta   90.00
_cell.angle_gamma   90.00
#
_symmetry.space_group_name_H-M   'P 1'
#
loop_
_entity.id
_entity.type
_entity.pdbx_description
1 polymer ?
#
loop_
_entity_poly.entity_id
_entity_poly.type
_entity_poly.pdbx_seq_one_letter_code
_entity_poly.pdbx_strand_id
1 'polypeptide(L)'
;MLRVLGQRLLSARKVCARSPRFFHASAIALHGDASKFAGNPTVHIKFRLRDDTVREVEAKTGMSILDVAHANDIDLEGACESSMACSTCHVILEDPVFDELEEACEDEEDMLDMAFGLTDTSRLGCQVIVDEGFEGTTVSLPKATRNFYVDGHVPKPH
;
A
#
# COMPACT_ATOMS: atom_id res chain seq x y z
N MET A 1 83.17 -21.82 -19.49
CA MET A 1 82.80 -20.45 -19.89
C MET A 1 81.41 -20.47 -20.51
N LEU A 2 80.36 -20.09 -19.76
CA LEU A 2 79.33 -19.12 -20.16
C LEU A 2 78.33 -18.97 -19.00
N ARG A 3 78.10 -17.72 -18.60
CA ARG A 3 77.06 -17.24 -17.67
C ARG A 3 75.67 -17.46 -18.32
N VAL A 4 74.55 -17.51 -17.60
CA VAL A 4 73.65 -16.37 -17.29
C VAL A 4 72.38 -17.01 -16.69
N LEU A 5 72.08 -16.82 -15.41
CA LEU A 5 70.97 -16.00 -14.86
C LEU A 5 69.57 -16.22 -15.47
N GLY A 6 68.62 -16.63 -14.63
CA GLY A 6 67.20 -16.33 -14.78
C GLY A 6 66.27 -17.45 -14.30
N GLN A 7 65.11 -17.22 -13.70
CA GLN A 7 64.39 -16.02 -13.30
C GLN A 7 63.44 -16.43 -12.17
N ARG A 8 63.16 -15.48 -11.27
CA ARG A 8 62.25 -15.60 -10.14
C ARG A 8 60.83 -15.90 -10.65
N LEU A 9 60.19 -16.95 -10.10
CA LEU A 9 58.74 -17.12 -10.23
C LEU A 9 58.03 -16.01 -9.44
N LEU A 10 57.55 -15.00 -10.18
CA LEU A 10 56.60 -14.02 -9.67
C LEU A 10 55.21 -14.67 -9.61
N SER A 11 54.73 -14.85 -8.38
CA SER A 11 53.34 -15.15 -8.06
C SER A 11 52.45 -14.04 -8.62
N ALA A 12 51.67 -14.36 -9.65
CA ALA A 12 50.70 -13.46 -10.24
C ALA A 12 49.56 -13.23 -9.24
N ARG A 13 49.56 -12.06 -8.58
CA ARG A 13 48.39 -11.57 -7.85
C ARG A 13 47.24 -11.35 -8.83
N LYS A 14 46.22 -12.20 -8.73
CA LYS A 14 44.94 -12.06 -9.43
C LYS A 14 44.28 -10.76 -8.96
N VAL A 15 44.40 -9.69 -9.76
CA VAL A 15 43.67 -8.44 -9.52
C VAL A 15 42.20 -8.71 -9.79
N CYS A 16 41.37 -8.59 -8.76
CA CYS A 16 39.91 -8.57 -8.90
C CYS A 16 39.55 -7.31 -9.71
N ALA A 17 39.21 -7.48 -10.98
CA ALA A 17 38.69 -6.39 -11.79
C ALA A 17 37.43 -5.84 -11.11
N ARG A 18 37.45 -4.57 -10.70
CA ARG A 18 36.24 -3.85 -10.29
C ARG A 18 35.42 -3.59 -11.55
N SER A 19 34.36 -4.37 -11.72
CA SER A 19 33.32 -4.05 -12.69
C SER A 19 32.78 -2.65 -12.39
N PRO A 20 32.64 -1.75 -13.39
CA PRO A 20 31.96 -0.49 -13.16
C PRO A 20 30.51 -0.82 -12.80
N ARG A 21 30.09 -0.40 -11.61
CA ARG A 21 28.67 -0.43 -11.25
C ARG A 21 27.99 0.58 -12.16
N PHE A 22 27.30 0.09 -13.18
CA PHE A 22 26.34 0.88 -13.93
C PHE A 22 25.24 1.26 -12.94
N PHE A 23 25.10 2.56 -12.68
CA PHE A 23 23.88 3.06 -12.06
C PHE A 23 22.75 2.80 -13.04
N HIS A 24 21.89 1.85 -12.72
CA HIS A 24 20.63 1.71 -13.43
C HIS A 24 19.73 2.84 -12.93
N ALA A 25 19.51 3.87 -13.75
CA ALA A 25 18.35 4.72 -13.53
C ALA A 25 17.16 3.89 -13.99
N SER A 26 16.31 3.47 -13.05
CA SER A 26 14.97 3.04 -13.40
C SER A 26 14.27 4.21 -14.09
N ALA A 27 13.46 3.93 -15.12
CA ALA A 27 12.56 4.95 -15.64
C ALA A 27 11.79 5.58 -14.47
N ILE A 28 11.52 6.89 -14.55
CA ILE A 28 10.69 7.61 -13.58
C ILE A 28 9.38 6.83 -13.47
N ALA A 29 9.27 6.03 -12.42
CA ALA A 29 8.02 5.40 -12.05
C ALA A 29 7.16 6.55 -11.55
N LEU A 30 6.09 6.84 -12.30
CA LEU A 30 5.04 7.78 -11.94
C LEU A 30 4.64 7.52 -10.49
N HIS A 31 5.02 8.44 -9.59
CA HIS A 31 4.39 8.55 -8.28
C HIS A 31 2.90 8.64 -8.54
N GLY A 32 2.09 7.75 -7.93
CA GLY A 32 0.72 7.43 -8.35
C GLY A 32 -0.12 8.62 -8.81
N ASP A 33 -0.09 8.90 -10.10
CA ASP A 33 -0.97 9.89 -10.71
C ASP A 33 -2.35 9.25 -10.89
N ALA A 34 -3.40 9.94 -10.42
CA ALA A 34 -4.80 9.58 -10.70
C ALA A 34 -5.13 9.48 -12.22
N SER A 35 -4.17 9.86 -13.08
CA SER A 35 -4.20 9.66 -14.52
C SER A 35 -4.19 8.18 -14.93
N LYS A 36 -3.71 7.25 -14.09
CA LYS A 36 -3.70 5.80 -14.38
C LYS A 36 -5.08 5.23 -14.69
N PHE A 37 -6.13 5.80 -14.09
CA PHE A 37 -7.51 5.32 -14.23
C PHE A 37 -8.37 6.26 -15.07
N ALA A 38 -7.79 7.22 -15.80
CA ALA A 38 -8.55 8.27 -16.49
C ALA A 38 -9.55 7.78 -17.55
N GLY A 39 -9.39 6.56 -18.07
CA GLY A 39 -10.30 5.94 -19.05
C GLY A 39 -11.36 5.00 -18.46
N ASN A 40 -11.37 4.81 -17.14
CA ASN A 40 -12.26 3.86 -16.48
C ASN A 40 -13.62 4.50 -16.13
N PRO A 41 -14.71 3.70 -16.05
CA PRO A 41 -15.99 4.16 -15.53
C PRO A 41 -15.87 4.78 -14.13
N THR A 42 -16.68 5.80 -13.86
CA THR A 42 -16.82 6.41 -12.53
C THR A 42 -18.06 5.85 -11.86
N VAL A 43 -17.94 5.51 -10.58
CA VAL A 43 -19.02 5.10 -9.68
C VAL A 43 -19.08 5.99 -8.45
N HIS A 44 -20.25 6.09 -7.82
CA HIS A 44 -20.45 6.88 -6.59
C HIS A 44 -20.44 5.98 -5.36
N ILE A 45 -19.60 6.29 -4.39
CA ILE A 45 -19.49 5.54 -3.13
C ILE A 45 -19.77 6.49 -1.97
N LYS A 46 -20.50 6.01 -0.97
CA LYS A 46 -20.78 6.77 0.26
C LYS A 46 -19.87 6.28 1.38
N PHE A 47 -19.05 7.18 1.92
CA PHE A 47 -18.25 6.91 3.10
C PHE A 47 -18.99 7.38 4.37
N ARG A 48 -19.30 6.45 5.28
CA ARG A 48 -19.71 6.79 6.64
C ARG A 48 -18.46 6.98 7.49
N LEU A 49 -18.22 8.21 7.92
CA LEU A 49 -17.04 8.60 8.68
C LEU A 49 -17.18 8.24 10.17
N ARG A 50 -16.10 8.46 10.93
CA ARG A 50 -16.00 8.17 12.37
C ARG A 50 -16.98 8.98 13.23
N ASP A 51 -17.45 10.13 12.73
CA ASP A 51 -18.43 11.00 13.36
C ASP A 51 -19.88 10.69 12.93
N ASP A 52 -20.09 9.56 12.26
CA ASP A 52 -21.36 9.12 11.64
C ASP A 52 -21.86 10.02 10.49
N THR A 53 -21.06 11.00 10.05
CA THR A 53 -21.36 11.80 8.85
C THR A 53 -21.16 10.96 7.59
N VAL A 54 -22.07 11.06 6.63
CA VAL A 54 -21.95 10.41 5.32
C VAL A 54 -21.42 11.40 4.29
N ARG A 55 -20.37 11.01 3.56
CA ARG A 55 -19.83 11.74 2.41
C ARG A 55 -19.90 10.90 1.16
N GLU A 56 -20.50 11.45 0.12
CA GLU A 56 -20.54 10.84 -1.20
C GLU A 56 -19.34 11.29 -2.00
N VAL A 57 -18.65 10.35 -2.63
CA VAL A 57 -17.44 10.60 -3.41
C VAL A 57 -17.50 9.87 -4.74
N GLU A 58 -16.80 10.41 -5.72
CA GLU A 58 -16.61 9.78 -7.02
C GLU A 58 -15.37 8.88 -6.97
N ALA A 59 -15.53 7.64 -7.38
CA ALA A 59 -14.49 6.63 -7.47
C ALA A 59 -14.37 6.16 -8.92
N LYS A 60 -13.15 5.93 -9.41
CA LYS A 60 -12.95 5.28 -10.70
C LYS A 60 -12.77 3.79 -10.47
N THR A 61 -13.33 2.97 -11.34
CA THR A 61 -13.13 1.52 -11.26
C THR A 61 -11.64 1.17 -11.39
N GLY A 62 -11.20 0.13 -10.71
CA GLY A 62 -9.80 -0.28 -10.62
C GLY A 62 -8.97 0.43 -9.55
N MET A 63 -9.49 1.46 -8.88
CA MET A 63 -8.86 2.06 -7.70
C MET A 63 -9.13 1.24 -6.44
N SER A 64 -8.22 1.23 -5.47
CA SER A 64 -8.51 0.67 -4.15
C SER A 64 -9.39 1.62 -3.34
N ILE A 65 -10.16 1.10 -2.37
CA ILE A 65 -10.95 1.95 -1.45
C ILE A 65 -10.05 2.93 -0.68
N LEU A 66 -8.82 2.53 -0.34
CA LEU A 66 -7.83 3.42 0.27
C LEU A 66 -7.44 4.59 -0.65
N ASP A 67 -7.15 4.32 -1.93
CA ASP A 67 -6.80 5.36 -2.89
C ASP A 67 -7.96 6.33 -3.14
N VAL A 68 -9.19 5.80 -3.21
CA VAL A 68 -10.41 6.61 -3.34
C VAL A 68 -10.60 7.52 -2.13
N ALA A 69 -10.40 6.99 -0.92
CA ALA A 69 -10.49 7.77 0.30
C ALA A 69 -9.46 8.91 0.31
N HIS A 70 -8.20 8.63 -0.02
CA HIS A 70 -7.13 9.65 -0.06
C HIS A 70 -7.35 10.69 -1.17
N ALA A 71 -7.83 10.27 -2.34
CA ALA A 71 -8.14 11.18 -3.45
C ALA A 71 -9.29 12.15 -3.14
N ASN A 72 -10.15 11.81 -2.17
CA ASN A 72 -11.33 12.59 -1.79
C ASN A 72 -11.22 13.18 -0.37
N ASP A 73 -10.00 13.29 0.19
CA ASP A 73 -9.73 13.85 1.51
C ASP A 73 -10.55 13.20 2.66
N ILE A 74 -10.80 11.90 2.57
CA ILE A 74 -11.40 11.09 3.63
C ILE A 74 -10.29 10.65 4.60
N ASP A 75 -10.53 10.82 5.91
CA ASP A 75 -9.61 10.43 6.99
C ASP A 75 -9.55 8.90 7.21
N LEU A 76 -9.13 8.18 6.17
CA LEU A 76 -8.82 6.76 6.22
C LEU A 76 -7.31 6.56 6.29
N GLU A 77 -6.84 5.85 7.31
CA GLU A 77 -5.41 5.64 7.51
C GLU A 77 -4.87 4.51 6.64
N GLY A 78 -3.65 4.69 6.12
CA GLY A 78 -2.96 3.69 5.30
C GLY A 78 -1.48 3.60 5.64
N ALA A 79 -1.15 3.27 6.89
CA ALA A 79 0.22 3.39 7.41
C ALA A 79 1.27 2.56 6.66
N CYS A 80 0.88 1.44 6.05
CA CYS A 80 1.77 0.58 5.26
C CYS A 80 1.69 0.79 3.74
N GLU A 81 0.95 1.80 3.27
CA GLU A 81 0.84 2.15 1.84
C GLU A 81 0.44 0.93 0.97
N SER A 82 -0.61 0.21 1.38
CA SER A 82 -1.14 -0.97 0.68
C SER A 82 -0.22 -2.21 0.64
N SER A 83 0.75 -2.31 1.54
CA SER A 83 1.68 -3.46 1.62
C SER A 83 1.14 -4.68 2.41
N MET A 84 -0.15 -4.71 2.79
CA MET A 84 -0.76 -5.76 3.64
C MET A 84 0.06 -6.04 4.92
N ALA A 85 0.59 -4.98 5.55
CA ALA A 85 1.44 -5.09 6.74
C ALA A 85 0.83 -4.38 7.97
N CYS A 86 -0.40 -3.89 7.86
CA CYS A 86 -1.14 -3.25 8.94
C CYS A 86 -2.64 -3.33 8.69
N SER A 87 -3.45 -3.04 9.72
CA SER A 87 -4.91 -2.99 9.66
C SER A 87 -5.49 -1.57 9.84
N THR A 88 -4.70 -0.52 9.61
CA THR A 88 -5.18 0.88 9.76
C THR A 88 -6.18 1.28 8.67
N CYS A 89 -6.17 0.57 7.53
CA CYS A 89 -7.07 0.77 6.40
C CYS A 89 -8.36 -0.06 6.49
N HIS A 90 -8.64 -0.62 7.68
CA HIS A 90 -9.84 -1.40 7.94
C HIS A 90 -11.11 -0.59 7.60
N VAL A 91 -11.99 -1.20 6.82
CA VAL A 91 -13.32 -0.68 6.47
C VAL A 91 -14.38 -1.77 6.67
N ILE A 92 -15.62 -1.35 6.85
CA ILE A 92 -16.78 -2.22 6.97
C ILE A 92 -17.66 -1.99 5.73
N LEU A 93 -17.92 -3.05 4.98
CA LEU A 93 -18.71 -3.01 3.76
C LEU A 93 -20.18 -3.39 4.03
N GLU A 94 -21.09 -2.93 3.17
CA GLU A 94 -22.47 -3.43 3.16
C GLU A 94 -22.54 -4.85 2.57
N ASP A 95 -23.37 -5.70 3.17
CA ASP A 95 -23.59 -7.11 2.78
C ASP A 95 -23.65 -7.37 1.26
N PRO A 96 -24.46 -6.64 0.45
CA PRO A 96 -24.56 -6.92 -0.99
C PRO A 96 -23.23 -6.75 -1.73
N VAL A 97 -22.40 -5.79 -1.32
CA VAL A 97 -21.07 -5.59 -1.94
C VAL A 97 -20.07 -6.58 -1.39
N PHE A 98 -20.15 -6.91 -0.11
CA PHE A 98 -19.27 -7.90 0.51
C PHE A 98 -19.45 -9.29 -0.13
N ASP A 99 -20.69 -9.70 -0.40
CA ASP A 99 -21.02 -11.00 -1.00
C ASP A 99 -20.53 -11.15 -2.45
N GLU A 100 -20.33 -10.04 -3.17
CA GLU A 100 -19.79 -10.03 -4.54
C GLU A 100 -18.26 -10.08 -4.57
N LEU A 101 -17.59 -9.73 -3.48
CA LEU A 101 -16.13 -9.74 -3.37
C LEU A 101 -15.60 -11.15 -3.13
N GLU A 102 -14.36 -11.38 -3.57
CA GLU A 102 -13.62 -12.59 -3.21
C GLU A 102 -13.40 -12.62 -1.69
N GLU A 103 -13.46 -13.82 -1.11
CA GLU A 103 -13.15 -14.02 0.31
C GLU A 103 -11.74 -13.51 0.64
N ALA A 104 -11.55 -13.04 1.89
CA ALA A 104 -10.25 -12.60 2.36
C ALA A 104 -9.26 -13.77 2.32
N CYS A 105 -7.99 -13.49 2.01
CA CYS A 105 -6.95 -14.50 2.13
C CYS A 105 -6.55 -14.68 3.61
N GLU A 106 -5.94 -15.82 3.94
CA GLU A 106 -5.47 -16.12 5.31
C GLU A 106 -4.56 -15.00 5.86
N ASP A 107 -3.64 -14.46 5.03
CA ASP A 107 -2.76 -13.35 5.43
C ASP A 107 -3.53 -12.05 5.72
N GLU A 108 -4.63 -11.79 5.00
CA GLU A 108 -5.50 -10.63 5.23
C GLU A 108 -6.28 -10.80 6.54
N GLU A 109 -6.81 -12.00 6.80
CA GLU A 109 -7.52 -12.35 8.03
C GLU A 109 -6.61 -12.20 9.26
N ASP A 110 -5.36 -12.69 9.19
CA ASP A 110 -4.35 -12.52 10.24
C ASP A 110 -4.11 -11.04 10.59
N MET A 111 -4.18 -10.16 9.58
CA MET A 111 -4.06 -8.71 9.80
C MET A 111 -5.35 -8.10 10.35
N LEU A 112 -6.51 -8.55 9.86
CA LEU A 112 -7.84 -8.10 10.32
C LEU A 112 -8.11 -8.46 11.78
N ASP A 113 -7.55 -9.56 12.30
CA ASP A 113 -7.63 -9.95 13.71
C ASP A 113 -7.04 -8.90 14.67
N MET A 114 -6.14 -8.04 14.16
CA MET A 114 -5.58 -6.93 14.92
C MET A 114 -6.41 -5.63 14.84
N ALA A 115 -7.44 -5.59 13.98
CA ALA A 115 -8.28 -4.42 13.75
C ALA A 115 -9.23 -4.15 14.92
N PHE A 116 -9.64 -2.89 15.08
CA PHE A 116 -10.55 -2.50 16.15
C PHE A 116 -12.00 -2.49 15.65
N GLY A 117 -12.90 -3.18 16.36
CA GLY A 117 -14.30 -3.27 15.94
C GLY A 117 -14.49 -4.09 14.67
N LEU A 118 -13.80 -5.23 14.58
CA LEU A 118 -13.98 -6.21 13.51
C LEU A 118 -15.43 -6.71 13.46
N THR A 119 -15.95 -6.88 12.25
CA THR A 119 -17.30 -7.35 11.92
C THR A 119 -17.18 -8.36 10.78
N ASP A 120 -18.25 -9.12 10.51
CA ASP A 120 -18.23 -10.17 9.48
C ASP A 120 -17.98 -9.61 8.07
N THR A 121 -18.40 -8.37 7.79
CA THR A 121 -18.17 -7.69 6.50
C THR A 121 -16.94 -6.77 6.48
N SER A 122 -16.02 -6.96 7.42
CA SER A 122 -14.79 -6.18 7.50
C SER A 122 -13.77 -6.62 6.46
N ARG A 123 -13.14 -5.64 5.80
CA ARG A 123 -12.03 -5.87 4.86
C ARG A 123 -10.91 -4.86 5.02
N LEU A 124 -9.72 -5.18 4.53
CA LEU A 124 -8.66 -4.19 4.36
C LEU A 124 -8.95 -3.35 3.12
N GLY A 125 -9.28 -2.06 3.30
CA GLY A 125 -9.66 -1.17 2.20
C GLY A 125 -8.56 -0.97 1.14
N CYS A 126 -7.31 -1.34 1.44
CA CYS A 126 -6.24 -1.35 0.44
C CYS A 126 -6.27 -2.55 -0.51
N GLN A 127 -6.94 -3.65 -0.14
CA GLN A 127 -7.07 -4.86 -0.96
C GLN A 127 -8.37 -4.87 -1.76
N VAL A 128 -9.38 -4.12 -1.31
CA VAL A 128 -10.67 -4.00 -2.00
C VAL A 128 -10.53 -3.05 -3.18
N ILE A 129 -10.72 -3.57 -4.39
CA ILE A 129 -10.72 -2.82 -5.65
C ILE A 129 -12.15 -2.44 -6.01
N VAL A 130 -12.36 -1.19 -6.40
CA VAL A 130 -13.65 -0.67 -6.84
C VAL A 130 -13.99 -1.21 -8.23
N ASP A 131 -15.17 -1.82 -8.35
CA ASP A 131 -15.78 -2.22 -9.62
C ASP A 131 -17.11 -1.49 -9.85
N GLU A 132 -17.87 -1.93 -10.86
CA GLU A 132 -19.18 -1.33 -11.21
C GLU A 132 -20.29 -1.64 -10.18
N GLY A 133 -20.13 -2.69 -9.37
CA GLY A 133 -21.07 -3.08 -8.30
C GLY A 133 -21.03 -2.17 -7.07
N PHE A 134 -20.00 -1.34 -6.94
CA PHE A 134 -19.89 -0.34 -5.86
C PHE A 134 -20.80 0.88 -6.03
N GLU A 135 -21.56 0.98 -7.13
CA GLU A 135 -22.46 2.13 -7.36
C GLU A 135 -23.50 2.27 -6.24
N GLY A 136 -23.42 3.39 -5.53
CA GLY A 136 -24.36 3.77 -4.48
C GLY A 136 -24.18 3.07 -3.14
N THR A 137 -23.15 2.22 -2.99
CA THR A 137 -22.88 1.48 -1.74
C THR A 137 -22.37 2.38 -0.61
N THR A 138 -22.57 1.95 0.63
CA THR A 138 -21.97 2.61 1.80
C THR A 138 -20.78 1.82 2.34
N VAL A 139 -19.63 2.47 2.41
CA VAL A 139 -18.43 1.98 3.10
C VAL A 139 -18.32 2.71 4.44
N SER A 140 -18.27 1.98 5.54
CA SER A 140 -18.20 2.55 6.88
C SER A 140 -16.79 2.48 7.46
N LEU A 141 -16.33 3.59 8.04
CA LEU A 141 -15.06 3.64 8.77
C LEU A 141 -15.27 3.21 10.23
N PRO A 142 -14.39 2.37 10.79
CA PRO A 142 -14.43 2.04 12.21
C PRO A 142 -14.13 3.28 13.07
N LYS A 143 -14.67 3.31 14.29
CA LYS A 143 -14.53 4.47 15.20
C LYS A 143 -13.09 4.73 15.63
N ALA A 144 -12.24 3.71 15.59
CA ALA A 144 -10.83 3.81 15.96
C ALA A 144 -10.00 2.85 15.10
N THR A 145 -8.74 3.21 14.90
CA THR A 145 -7.74 2.45 14.15
C THR A 145 -6.54 2.20 15.06
N ARG A 146 -5.90 1.02 14.95
CA ARG A 146 -4.71 0.69 15.74
C ARG A 146 -3.46 1.17 15.01
N ASN A 147 -3.15 2.45 15.14
CA ASN A 147 -1.90 3.01 14.66
C ASN A 147 -0.97 3.32 15.85
N PHE A 148 0.27 2.83 15.81
CA PHE A 148 1.26 3.15 16.84
C PHE A 148 1.77 4.57 16.60
N TYR A 149 0.94 5.56 16.97
CA TYR A 149 1.41 6.92 17.07
C TYR A 149 2.41 6.96 18.23
N VAL A 150 3.69 7.20 17.94
CA VAL A 150 4.64 7.64 18.95
C VAL A 150 4.26 9.06 19.36
N ASP A 151 3.29 9.14 20.28
CA ASP A 151 2.87 10.27 21.12
C ASP A 151 3.67 11.57 20.93
N GLY A 152 3.39 12.33 19.86
CA GLY A 152 3.77 13.75 19.72
C GLY A 152 5.21 14.11 20.16
N HIS A 153 6.16 13.17 20.11
CA HIS A 153 7.45 13.36 20.75
C HIS A 153 8.34 14.12 19.80
N VAL A 154 8.34 15.45 19.95
CA VAL A 154 9.33 16.32 19.29
C VAL A 154 10.65 16.12 20.02
N PRO A 155 11.64 15.43 19.42
CA PRO A 155 12.93 15.24 20.06
C PRO A 155 13.56 16.63 20.19
N LYS A 156 13.93 17.03 21.41
CA LYS A 156 14.66 18.29 21.58
C LYS A 156 16.00 18.17 20.86
N PRO A 157 16.33 19.09 19.93
CA PRO A 157 17.67 19.15 19.39
C PRO A 157 18.64 19.41 20.54
N HIS A 158 19.71 18.62 20.57
CA HIS A 158 20.86 18.88 21.43
C HIS A 158 21.70 20.01 20.86
#